data_AF-A0A8T4G4Z5-F1
#
_entry.id   AF-A0A8T4G4Z5-F1
#
_cell.length_a   1.000
_cell.length_b   1.000
_cell.length_c   1.000
_cell.angle_alpha   90.00
_cell.angle_beta   90.00
_cell.angle_gamma   90.00
#
_symmetry.space_group_name_H-M   'P 1'
#
loop_
_entity.id
_entity.type
_entity.pdbx_description
1 polymer ?
#
loop_
_entity_poly.entity_id
_entity_poly.type
_entity_poly.pdbx_seq_one_letter_code
_entity_poly.pdbx_strand_id
1 'polypeptide(L)'
;MRLILKPLFEVELPPEFVDILKAKIKGREIKEGEVVEIDLLGKPLKFEVVYAEPKEFRVREDTKIELSSRGELILDFEFDKVIKNIILLEKSIVLIFEDEVLVLSENGHKIYNEKFEGLKEVRGTKNILVVVYGEGKKLRLIHI
;
A
#
# COMPACT_ATOMS: atom_id res chain seq x y z
N MET A 1 -4.73 -4.32 8.47
CA MET A 1 -3.96 -5.16 7.53
C MET A 1 -4.70 -5.18 6.21
N ARG A 2 -3.98 -5.03 5.11
CA ARG A 2 -4.56 -5.00 3.75
C ARG A 2 -3.91 -6.11 2.92
N LEU A 3 -4.72 -6.79 2.12
CA LEU A 3 -4.28 -7.84 1.21
C LEU A 3 -4.97 -7.65 -0.14
N ILE A 4 -4.20 -7.63 -1.21
CA ILE A 4 -4.72 -7.62 -2.57
C ILE A 4 -4.24 -8.88 -3.26
N LEU A 5 -5.20 -9.64 -3.77
CA LEU A 5 -4.97 -10.92 -4.44
C LEU A 5 -5.31 -10.79 -5.93
N LYS A 6 -4.40 -11.26 -6.78
CA LYS A 6 -4.61 -11.36 -8.21
C LYS A 6 -4.99 -12.79 -8.61
N PRO A 7 -6.19 -13.03 -9.15
CA PRO A 7 -6.56 -14.34 -9.67
C PRO A 7 -5.64 -14.78 -10.83
N LEU A 8 -5.09 -15.99 -10.76
CA LEU A 8 -4.27 -16.58 -11.83
C LEU A 8 -5.10 -17.43 -12.82
N PHE A 9 -6.41 -17.19 -12.90
CA PHE A 9 -7.38 -17.92 -13.74
C PHE A 9 -8.34 -16.94 -14.43
N GLU A 10 -9.14 -17.42 -15.38
CA GLU A 10 -9.91 -16.61 -16.36
C GLU A 10 -11.38 -16.38 -15.99
N VAL A 11 -11.78 -16.79 -14.80
CA VAL A 11 -13.17 -16.69 -14.34
C VAL A 11 -13.31 -15.47 -13.46
N GLU A 12 -14.28 -14.61 -13.77
CA GLU A 12 -14.66 -13.52 -12.88
C GLU A 12 -15.27 -14.09 -11.61
N LEU A 13 -14.74 -13.65 -10.46
CA LEU A 13 -15.30 -14.01 -9.17
C LEU A 13 -16.38 -12.99 -8.79
N PRO A 14 -17.58 -13.44 -8.40
CA PRO A 14 -18.59 -12.58 -7.82
C PRO A 14 -18.08 -11.87 -6.55
N PRO A 15 -18.53 -10.63 -6.25
CA PRO A 15 -18.06 -9.86 -5.09
C PRO A 15 -18.20 -10.61 -3.76
N GLU A 16 -19.24 -11.42 -3.58
CA GLU A 16 -19.45 -12.23 -2.38
C GLU A 16 -18.36 -13.27 -2.13
N PHE A 17 -17.52 -13.58 -3.12
CA PHE A 17 -16.41 -14.52 -2.94
C PHE A 17 -15.30 -13.98 -2.05
N VAL A 18 -15.20 -12.65 -1.88
CA VAL A 18 -14.17 -12.07 -1.01
C VAL A 18 -14.35 -12.54 0.44
N ASP A 19 -15.58 -12.64 0.93
CA ASP A 19 -15.86 -13.12 2.29
C ASP A 19 -15.54 -14.61 2.45
N ILE A 20 -15.86 -15.41 1.43
CA ILE A 20 -15.52 -16.84 1.40
C ILE A 20 -14.01 -17.04 1.39
N LEU A 21 -13.30 -16.27 0.55
CA LEU A 21 -11.85 -16.27 0.46
C LEU A 21 -11.22 -15.95 1.81
N LYS A 22 -11.71 -14.89 2.47
CA LYS A 22 -11.29 -14.48 3.81
C LYS A 22 -11.45 -15.61 4.82
N ALA A 23 -12.60 -16.26 4.85
CA ALA A 23 -12.86 -17.37 5.76
C ALA A 23 -11.90 -18.55 5.51
N LYS A 24 -11.54 -18.82 4.25
CA LYS A 24 -10.63 -19.91 3.87
C LYS A 24 -9.18 -19.66 4.23
N ILE A 25 -8.70 -18.41 4.13
CA ILE A 25 -7.30 -18.06 4.40
C ILE A 25 -7.07 -17.53 5.82
N LYS A 26 -8.12 -17.31 6.61
CA LYS A 26 -8.01 -16.86 7.99
C LYS A 26 -7.07 -17.76 8.79
N GLY A 27 -6.13 -17.15 9.51
CA GLY A 27 -5.12 -17.86 10.29
C GLY A 27 -3.90 -18.34 9.50
N ARG A 28 -3.91 -18.25 8.16
CA ARG A 28 -2.74 -18.51 7.31
C ARG A 28 -1.76 -17.33 7.37
N GLU A 29 -0.47 -17.63 7.33
CA GLU A 29 0.58 -16.62 7.10
C GLU A 29 0.68 -16.33 5.60
N ILE A 30 0.68 -15.05 5.26
CA ILE A 30 0.68 -14.54 3.90
C ILE A 30 1.87 -13.60 3.72
N LYS A 31 2.54 -13.69 2.57
CA LYS A 31 3.67 -12.86 2.18
C LYS A 31 3.49 -12.28 0.78
N GLU A 32 3.80 -10.99 0.62
CA GLU A 32 3.81 -10.33 -0.69
C GLU A 32 4.72 -11.05 -1.69
N GLY A 33 4.20 -11.24 -2.91
CA GLY A 33 4.86 -11.93 -4.01
C GLY A 33 4.70 -13.45 -4.02
N GLU A 34 4.07 -14.06 -3.01
CA GLU A 34 3.80 -15.49 -3.03
C GLU A 34 2.55 -15.84 -3.86
N VAL A 35 2.44 -17.11 -4.25
CA VAL A 35 1.21 -17.67 -4.83
C VAL A 35 0.53 -18.55 -3.79
N VAL A 36 -0.71 -18.20 -3.44
CA VAL A 36 -1.55 -18.98 -2.55
C VAL A 36 -2.57 -19.79 -3.33
N GLU A 37 -2.62 -21.09 -3.01
CA GLU A 37 -3.68 -21.98 -3.48
C GLU A 37 -4.80 -22.03 -2.43
N ILE A 38 -6.03 -21.87 -2.89
CA ILE A 38 -7.23 -21.80 -2.06
C ILE A 38 -8.31 -22.67 -2.69
N ASP A 39 -8.80 -23.64 -1.93
CA ASP A 39 -9.91 -24.48 -2.36
C ASP A 39 -11.24 -23.73 -2.30
N LEU A 40 -11.76 -23.42 -3.48
CA LEU A 40 -13.05 -22.76 -3.68
C LEU A 40 -13.95 -23.67 -4.52
N LEU A 41 -15.12 -24.01 -3.99
CA LEU A 41 -16.11 -24.88 -4.66
C LEU A 41 -15.53 -26.24 -5.11
N GLY A 42 -14.59 -26.80 -4.34
CA GLY A 42 -13.94 -28.08 -4.64
C GLY A 42 -12.87 -28.00 -5.74
N LYS A 43 -12.45 -26.80 -6.14
CA LYS A 43 -11.33 -26.59 -7.06
C LYS A 43 -10.20 -25.79 -6.37
N PRO A 44 -8.94 -26.23 -6.50
CA PRO A 44 -7.81 -25.44 -6.05
C PRO A 44 -7.58 -24.27 -7.01
N LEU A 45 -7.88 -23.05 -6.55
CA LEU A 45 -7.66 -21.82 -7.31
C LEU A 45 -6.42 -21.10 -6.80
N LYS A 46 -5.60 -20.62 -7.73
CA LYS A 46 -4.35 -19.93 -7.42
C LYS A 46 -4.51 -18.41 -7.50
N PHE A 47 -3.97 -17.74 -6.50
CA PHE A 47 -3.95 -16.29 -6.40
C PHE A 47 -2.53 -15.83 -6.09
N GLU A 48 -2.05 -14.81 -6.79
CA GLU A 48 -0.81 -14.13 -6.47
C GLU A 48 -1.09 -13.02 -5.44
N VAL A 49 -0.24 -12.92 -4.42
CA VAL A 49 -0.30 -11.85 -3.43
C VAL A 49 0.43 -10.64 -3.98
N VAL A 50 -0.29 -9.77 -4.67
CA VAL A 50 0.31 -8.60 -5.35
C VAL A 50 0.57 -7.43 -4.40
N TYR A 51 -0.15 -7.37 -3.27
CA TYR A 51 0.11 -6.37 -2.22
C TYR A 51 -0.29 -6.91 -0.85
N ALA A 52 0.58 -6.75 0.15
CA ALA A 52 0.29 -7.09 1.54
C ALA A 52 0.84 -6.01 2.48
N GLU A 53 -0.01 -5.46 3.35
CA GLU A 53 0.41 -4.48 4.37
C GLU A 53 -0.01 -4.95 5.78
N PRO A 54 0.96 -5.34 6.65
CA PRO A 54 2.41 -5.46 6.40
C PRO A 54 2.79 -6.47 5.31
N LYS A 55 4.02 -6.44 4.80
CA LYS A 55 4.49 -7.34 3.72
C LYS A 55 4.40 -8.83 4.04
N GLU A 56 4.38 -9.17 5.32
CA GLU A 56 4.16 -10.53 5.81
C GLU A 56 3.31 -10.46 7.08
N PHE A 57 2.21 -11.20 7.12
CA PHE A 57 1.34 -11.25 8.29
C PHE A 57 0.43 -12.48 8.28
N ARG A 58 -0.11 -12.81 9.46
CA ARG A 58 -1.17 -13.81 9.60
C ARG A 58 -2.54 -13.19 9.39
N VAL A 59 -3.34 -13.72 8.46
CA VAL A 59 -4.68 -13.18 8.15
C VAL A 59 -5.62 -13.26 9.35
N ARG A 60 -6.27 -12.14 9.65
CA ARG A 60 -7.20 -11.95 10.77
C ARG A 60 -8.58 -11.51 10.28
N GLU A 61 -9.54 -11.51 11.20
CA GLU A 61 -10.92 -11.09 10.93
C GLU A 61 -11.02 -9.64 10.45
N ASP A 62 -10.11 -8.77 10.86
CA ASP A 62 -10.06 -7.35 10.48
C ASP A 62 -9.20 -7.09 9.23
N THR A 63 -8.64 -8.14 8.61
CA THR A 63 -7.88 -7.98 7.37
C THR A 63 -8.83 -7.58 6.25
N LYS A 64 -8.54 -6.44 5.60
CA LYS A 64 -9.21 -6.00 4.38
C LYS A 64 -8.63 -6.79 3.21
N ILE A 65 -9.49 -7.46 2.45
CA ILE A 65 -9.11 -8.26 1.29
C ILE A 65 -9.75 -7.66 0.05
N GLU A 66 -8.97 -7.46 -0.99
CA GLU A 66 -9.40 -6.96 -2.30
C GLU A 66 -8.93 -7.93 -3.38
N LEU A 67 -9.71 -8.02 -4.46
CA LEU A 67 -9.34 -8.79 -5.64
C LEU A 67 -8.95 -7.81 -6.76
N SER A 68 -7.73 -7.94 -7.28
CA SER A 68 -7.36 -7.19 -8.47
C SER A 68 -8.03 -7.81 -9.71
N SER A 69 -8.37 -6.97 -10.67
CA SER A 69 -8.67 -7.45 -12.02
C SER A 69 -7.38 -7.95 -12.69
N ARG A 70 -7.50 -8.69 -13.81
CA ARG A 70 -6.32 -9.15 -14.57
C ARG A 70 -5.51 -8.03 -15.22
N GLY A 71 -6.03 -6.80 -15.24
CA GLY A 71 -5.41 -5.63 -15.86
C GLY A 71 -4.28 -5.03 -15.03
N GLU A 72 -4.12 -3.72 -15.17
CA GLU A 72 -3.17 -2.93 -14.39
C GLU A 72 -3.48 -3.07 -12.89
N LEU A 73 -2.44 -3.16 -12.05
CA LEU A 73 -2.60 -3.10 -10.61
C LEU A 73 -2.96 -1.66 -10.24
N ILE A 74 -4.23 -1.45 -9.88
CA ILE A 74 -4.73 -0.17 -9.40
C ILE A 74 -4.76 -0.25 -7.88
N LEU A 75 -4.09 0.70 -7.22
CA LEU A 75 -4.05 0.82 -5.76
C LEU A 75 -4.71 2.13 -5.35
N ASP A 76 -5.90 2.02 -4.78
CA ASP A 76 -6.56 3.17 -4.16
C ASP A 76 -6.08 3.34 -2.72
N PHE A 77 -5.78 4.58 -2.35
CA PHE A 77 -5.41 4.99 -0.98
C PHE A 77 -6.32 6.13 -0.54
N GLU A 78 -6.98 5.92 0.60
CA GLU A 78 -7.85 6.92 1.22
C GLU A 78 -7.12 7.56 2.40
N PHE A 79 -7.14 8.89 2.46
CA PHE A 79 -6.49 9.67 3.51
C PHE A 79 -7.50 10.63 4.14
N ASP A 80 -7.51 10.69 5.47
CA ASP A 80 -8.33 11.66 6.22
C ASP A 80 -7.88 13.12 6.01
N LYS A 81 -6.67 13.30 5.46
CA LYS A 81 -6.05 14.60 5.20
C LYS A 81 -6.05 14.92 3.71
N VAL A 82 -6.23 16.19 3.39
CA VAL A 82 -6.14 16.70 2.01
C VAL A 82 -4.69 16.69 1.53
N ILE A 83 -4.42 15.95 0.45
CA ILE A 83 -3.12 15.96 -0.23
C ILE A 83 -2.95 17.34 -0.89
N LYS A 84 -1.92 18.08 -0.47
CA LYS A 84 -1.59 19.42 -1.00
C LYS A 84 -0.69 19.35 -2.22
N ASN A 85 0.22 18.38 -2.25
CA ASN A 85 1.16 18.21 -3.36
C ASN A 85 1.72 16.77 -3.39
N ILE A 86 2.26 16.37 -4.54
CA ILE A 86 2.90 15.08 -4.78
C ILE A 86 4.28 15.32 -5.42
N ILE A 87 5.31 14.65 -4.91
CA ILE A 87 6.64 14.62 -5.54
C ILE A 87 6.98 13.18 -5.91
N LEU A 88 7.32 12.96 -7.17
CA LEU A 88 7.80 11.68 -7.66
C LEU A 88 9.32 11.64 -7.56
N LEU A 89 9.82 10.63 -6.85
CA LEU A 89 11.24 10.28 -6.73
C LEU A 89 11.52 9.01 -7.55
N GLU A 90 12.77 8.57 -7.62
CA GLU A 90 13.17 7.46 -8.50
C GLU A 90 12.44 6.14 -8.18
N LYS A 91 12.22 5.85 -6.88
CA LYS A 91 11.55 4.62 -6.40
C LYS A 91 10.49 4.88 -5.33
N SER A 92 9.99 6.11 -5.26
CA SER A 92 9.12 6.54 -4.17
C SER A 92 8.20 7.66 -4.58
N ILE A 93 7.06 7.73 -3.91
CA ILE A 93 6.03 8.75 -4.09
C ILE A 93 5.90 9.50 -2.77
N VAL A 94 6.13 10.81 -2.79
CA VAL A 94 6.02 11.65 -1.60
C VAL A 94 4.70 12.40 -1.66
N LEU A 95 3.87 12.21 -0.64
CA LEU A 95 2.62 12.93 -0.41
C LEU A 95 2.85 14.00 0.65
N ILE A 96 2.45 15.23 0.33
CA ILE A 96 2.59 16.39 1.22
C ILE A 96 1.19 16.82 1.65
N PHE A 97 0.97 16.85 2.96
CA PHE A 97 -0.22 17.39 3.60
C PHE A 97 0.09 18.76 4.21
N GLU A 98 -0.86 19.35 4.95
CA GLU A 98 -0.69 20.66 5.60
C GLU A 98 0.53 20.71 6.54
N ASP A 99 0.69 19.69 7.38
CA ASP A 99 1.68 19.62 8.46
C ASP A 99 2.47 18.31 8.44
N GLU A 100 2.35 17.51 7.38
CA GLU A 100 2.84 16.13 7.35
C GLU A 100 3.43 15.78 5.98
N VAL A 101 4.49 14.97 6.00
CA VAL A 101 5.11 14.38 4.83
C VAL A 101 5.04 12.86 4.96
N LEU A 102 4.41 12.22 3.98
CA LEU A 102 4.31 10.77 3.86
C LEU A 102 5.07 10.31 2.62
N VAL A 103 5.93 9.31 2.78
CA VAL A 103 6.67 8.70 1.67
C VAL A 103 6.17 7.29 1.51
N LEU A 104 5.74 6.97 0.30
CA LEU A 104 5.39 5.64 -0.15
C LEU A 104 6.49 5.09 -1.06
N SER A 105 6.68 3.77 -1.07
CA SER A 105 7.44 3.10 -2.11
C SER A 105 6.73 3.21 -3.47
N GLU A 106 7.41 2.83 -4.54
CA GLU A 106 6.81 2.70 -5.88
C GLU A 106 5.56 1.79 -5.90
N ASN A 107 5.48 0.83 -4.98
CA ASN A 107 4.33 -0.08 -4.83
C ASN A 107 3.31 0.41 -3.80
N GLY A 108 3.45 1.63 -3.26
CA GLY A 108 2.50 2.21 -2.33
C GLY A 108 2.66 1.79 -0.86
N HIS A 109 3.77 1.15 -0.47
CA HIS A 109 4.04 0.83 0.94
C HIS A 109 4.57 2.05 1.69
N LYS A 110 4.09 2.28 2.91
CA LYS A 110 4.61 3.36 3.77
C LYS A 110 6.09 3.14 4.12
N ILE A 111 6.96 4.06 3.69
CA ILE A 111 8.41 4.08 4.02
C ILE A 111 8.68 5.03 5.17
N TYR A 112 8.10 6.24 5.14
CA TYR A 112 8.34 7.29 6.11
C TYR A 112 7.09 8.13 6.32
N ASN A 113 6.87 8.60 7.53
CA ASN A 113 5.82 9.56 7.83
C ASN A 113 6.22 10.38 9.04
N GLU A 114 6.21 11.69 8.88
CA GLU A 114 6.44 12.59 9.98
C GLU A 114 5.67 13.90 9.84
N LYS A 115 5.25 14.43 10.98
CA LYS A 115 4.67 15.77 11.10
C LYS A 115 5.75 16.82 11.34
N PHE A 116 5.61 17.96 10.69
CA PHE A 116 6.51 19.09 10.77
C PHE A 116 5.75 20.33 11.22
N GLU A 117 6.05 20.81 12.42
CA GLU A 117 5.53 22.10 12.89
C GLU A 117 6.09 23.22 12.01
N GLY A 118 5.19 24.02 11.43
CA GLY A 118 5.54 25.09 10.50
C GLY A 118 6.17 24.58 9.20
N LEU A 119 5.65 23.47 8.65
CA LEU A 119 6.03 22.95 7.32
C LEU A 119 5.88 24.06 6.27
N LYS A 120 6.98 24.37 5.58
CA LYS A 120 7.07 25.49 4.64
C LYS A 120 7.22 25.00 3.21
N GLU A 121 8.14 24.08 3.00
CA GLU A 121 8.50 23.64 1.66
C GLU A 121 9.06 22.22 1.70
N VAL A 122 8.74 21.45 0.66
CA VAL A 122 9.30 20.13 0.42
C VAL A 122 9.78 20.08 -1.02
N ARG A 123 11.03 19.67 -1.22
CA ARG A 123 11.65 19.46 -2.53
C ARG A 123 12.32 18.11 -2.55
N GLY A 124 12.32 17.46 -3.70
CA GLY A 124 12.95 16.16 -3.85
C GLY A 124 13.70 16.05 -5.17
N THR A 125 14.79 15.31 -5.17
CA THR A 125 15.48 14.90 -6.39
C THR A 125 16.15 13.56 -6.18
N LYS A 126 16.00 12.66 -7.16
CA LYS A 126 16.48 11.28 -7.10
C LYS A 126 15.98 10.57 -5.84
N ASN A 127 16.84 10.46 -4.82
CA ASN A 127 16.63 9.70 -3.59
C ASN A 127 16.76 10.58 -2.34
N ILE A 128 16.74 11.90 -2.50
CA ILE A 128 16.85 12.85 -1.39
C ILE A 128 15.61 13.72 -1.35
N LEU A 129 14.98 13.78 -0.17
CA LEU A 129 13.90 14.69 0.15
C LEU A 129 14.41 15.76 1.11
N VAL A 130 14.20 17.02 0.75
CA VAL A 130 14.53 18.21 1.54
C VAL A 130 13.24 18.78 2.10
N VAL A 131 13.14 18.85 3.43
CA VAL A 131 11.99 19.41 4.15
C VAL A 131 12.43 20.66 4.90
N VAL A 132 11.80 21.78 4.60
CA VAL A 132 11.99 23.06 5.30
C VAL A 132 10.81 23.29 6.23
N TYR A 133 11.10 23.47 7.53
CA TYR A 133 10.10 23.54 8.59
C TYR A 133 10.53 24.50 9.71
N GLY A 134 9.71 24.63 10.77
CA GLY A 134 10.00 25.51 11.90
C GLY A 134 10.11 26.97 11.46
N GLU A 135 9.08 27.47 10.76
CA GLU A 135 9.03 28.82 10.18
C GLU A 135 10.13 29.10 9.13
N GLY A 136 10.73 28.05 8.55
CA GLY A 136 11.82 28.19 7.60
C GLY A 136 13.22 28.27 8.22
N LYS A 137 13.34 28.04 9.53
CA LYS A 137 14.62 28.06 10.26
C LYS A 137 15.27 26.68 10.37
N LYS A 138 14.54 25.61 10.04
CA LYS A 138 15.02 24.23 10.12
C LYS A 138 14.92 23.55 8.75
N LEU A 139 15.90 22.71 8.48
CA LEU A 139 15.98 21.89 7.28
C LEU A 139 16.26 20.44 7.69
N ARG A 140 15.56 19.49 7.06
CA ARG A 140 15.85 18.05 7.17
C ARG A 140 16.10 17.46 5.80
N LEU A 141 17.16 16.66 5.71
CA LEU A 141 17.44 15.80 4.58
C LEU A 141 17.01 14.38 4.94
N ILE A 142 16.22 13.77 4.08
CA ILE A 142 15.77 12.38 4.21
C ILE A 142 16.32 11.65 2.99
N HIS A 143 17.17 10.66 3.24
CA HIS A 143 17.67 9.74 2.22
C HIS A 143 16.71 8.56 2.11
N ILE A 144 16.12 8.38 0.92
CA ILE A 144 15.02 7.47 0.65
C ILE A 144 15.54 6.29 -0.17
#